data_AF-A0A128FK13-F1
#
_entry.id   AF-A0A128FK13-F1
#
_cell.length_a   1.000
_cell.length_b   1.000
_cell.length_c   1.000
_cell.angle_alpha   90.00
_cell.angle_beta   90.00
_cell.angle_gamma   90.00
#
_symmetry.space_group_name_H-M   'P 1'
#
loop_
_entity.id
_entity.type
_entity.pdbx_description
1 polymer ?
#
loop_
_entity_poly.entity_id
_entity_poly.type
_entity_poly.pdbx_seq_one_letter_code
_entity_poly.pdbx_strand_id
1 'polypeptide(L)'
;MVTGDLNAALVEWVVQYRISDPVKYLFEVRQPSATLRYVSESVMREVVGDRTVDEVITVGRQDIESEALIKMQELSRKYEMGFSIDQVQLKNINPPVPVQASFNEVNQAKQEKEKLINEARRDYNKIIPLALGEKDQQIRQADGYRLKRINEAQGDVSRFNALYAEYLKAPAVTKRRVYIETMQSVLPKIDSKIIIDNNLESILPLLNIKDGQGEGQ
;
A
#
# COMPACT_ATOMS: atom_id res chain seq x y z
N MET A 1 31.78 26.59 1.31
CA MET A 1 30.91 27.75 1.58
C MET A 1 29.94 27.39 2.68
N VAL A 2 29.29 28.37 3.31
CA VAL A 2 28.31 28.13 4.39
C VAL A 2 26.93 28.43 3.84
N THR A 3 25.98 27.51 4.06
CA THR A 3 24.56 27.65 3.69
C THR A 3 23.78 28.39 4.77
N GLY A 4 22.54 28.77 4.49
CA GLY A 4 21.70 29.57 5.41
C GLY A 4 21.35 28.88 6.72
N ASP A 5 21.39 27.55 6.73
CA ASP A 5 21.26 26.68 7.91
C ASP A 5 22.61 26.42 8.61
N LEU A 6 23.63 27.23 8.33
CA LEU A 6 24.98 27.18 8.92
C LEU A 6 25.75 25.88 8.64
N ASN A 7 25.35 25.12 7.63
CA ASN A 7 26.06 23.93 7.22
C ASN A 7 27.22 24.28 6.28
N ALA A 8 28.33 23.54 6.42
CA ALA A 8 29.44 23.67 5.49
C ALA A 8 29.22 22.74 4.30
N ALA A 9 29.29 23.28 3.08
CA ALA A 9 29.20 22.52 1.85
C ALA A 9 30.36 22.84 0.89
N LEU A 10 30.89 21.79 0.26
CA LEU A 10 31.78 21.92 -0.89
C LEU A 10 30.91 21.90 -2.15
N VAL A 11 30.86 23.03 -2.85
CA VAL A 11 30.04 23.20 -4.05
C VAL A 11 30.97 23.39 -5.24
N GLU A 12 30.81 22.53 -6.23
CA GLU A 12 31.49 22.65 -7.52
C GLU A 12 30.51 23.14 -8.58
N TRP A 13 30.92 24.11 -9.40
CA TRP A 13 30.11 24.63 -10.50
C TRP A 13 30.95 24.89 -11.74
N VAL A 14 30.27 24.96 -12.88
CA VAL A 14 30.84 25.32 -14.18
C VAL A 14 30.08 26.52 -14.73
N VAL A 15 30.84 27.52 -15.18
CA VAL A 15 30.30 28.69 -15.87
C VAL A 15 30.69 28.57 -17.35
N GLN A 16 29.70 28.55 -18.23
CA GLN A 16 29.88 28.64 -19.67
C GLN A 16 29.63 30.07 -20.11
N TYR A 17 30.62 30.68 -20.77
CA TYR A 17 30.55 32.05 -21.24
C TYR A 17 31.13 32.18 -22.64
N ARG A 18 30.68 33.22 -23.34
CA ARG A 18 31.18 33.63 -24.64
C ARG A 18 31.60 35.10 -24.60
N ILE A 19 32.63 35.46 -25.37
CA ILE A 19 33.05 36.85 -25.52
C ILE A 19 32.06 37.52 -26.49
N SER A 20 31.36 38.55 -26.03
CA SER A 20 30.40 39.32 -26.82
C SER A 20 31.05 40.57 -27.40
N ASP A 21 31.87 41.27 -26.61
CA ASP A 21 32.59 42.47 -27.02
C ASP A 21 34.10 42.31 -26.73
N PRO A 22 34.91 41.99 -27.75
CA PRO A 22 36.35 41.80 -27.59
C PRO A 22 37.10 43.06 -27.15
N VAL A 23 36.59 44.26 -27.46
CA VAL A 23 37.25 45.53 -27.09
C VAL A 23 37.10 45.73 -25.59
N LYS A 24 35.87 45.60 -25.08
CA LYS A 24 35.60 45.68 -23.64
C LYS A 24 36.36 44.60 -22.86
N TYR A 25 36.38 43.37 -23.39
CA TYR A 25 37.10 42.27 -22.79
C TYR A 25 38.60 42.53 -22.64
N LEU A 26 39.26 43.14 -23.64
CA LEU A 26 40.71 43.33 -23.62
C LEU A 26 41.16 44.60 -22.88
N PHE A 27 40.34 45.66 -22.89
CA PHE A 27 40.76 47.00 -22.46
C PHE A 27 40.11 47.50 -21.17
N GLU A 28 38.89 47.08 -20.83
CA GLU A 28 38.20 47.59 -19.63
C GLU A 28 38.64 46.88 -18.35
N VAL A 29 38.97 45.59 -18.45
CA VAL A 29 39.33 44.77 -17.29
C VAL A 29 40.70 44.13 -17.48
N ARG A 30 41.60 44.36 -16.50
CA ARG A 30 42.99 43.89 -16.54
C ARG A 30 43.13 42.37 -16.65
N GLN A 31 42.28 41.60 -15.96
CA GLN A 31 42.27 40.14 -15.98
C GLN A 31 40.84 39.59 -16.01
N PRO A 32 40.17 39.57 -17.18
CA PRO A 32 38.74 39.24 -17.29
C PRO A 32 38.40 37.85 -16.74
N SER A 33 39.25 36.85 -17.00
CA SER A 33 39.03 35.47 -16.52
C SER A 33 39.12 35.35 -15.00
N ALA A 34 40.03 36.06 -14.35
CA ALA A 34 40.17 36.06 -12.89
C ALA A 34 39.01 36.83 -12.23
N THR A 35 38.62 37.97 -12.82
CA THR A 35 37.47 38.75 -12.36
C THR A 35 36.17 37.96 -12.47
N LEU A 36 35.96 37.25 -13.58
CA LEU A 36 34.80 36.36 -13.74
C LEU A 36 34.77 35.28 -12.64
N ARG A 37 35.93 34.70 -12.29
CA ARG A 37 36.01 33.75 -11.19
C ARG A 37 35.56 34.38 -9.87
N TYR A 38 36.07 35.57 -9.52
CA TYR A 38 35.67 36.25 -8.29
C TYR A 38 34.18 36.61 -8.26
N VAL A 39 33.62 37.07 -9.38
CA VAL A 39 32.18 37.33 -9.50
C VAL A 39 31.38 36.04 -9.32
N SER A 40 31.81 34.95 -9.96
CA SER A 40 31.12 33.66 -9.81
C SER A 40 31.16 33.13 -8.37
N GLU A 41 32.30 33.28 -7.67
CA GLU A 41 32.44 32.88 -6.27
C GLU A 41 31.58 33.76 -5.34
N SER A 42 31.46 35.06 -5.62
CA SER A 42 30.63 35.97 -4.83
C SER A 42 29.14 35.67 -4.99
N VAL A 43 28.67 35.55 -6.23
CA VAL A 43 27.25 35.25 -6.50
C VAL A 43 26.89 33.87 -5.97
N MET A 44 27.75 32.87 -6.15
CA MET A 44 27.49 31.54 -5.59
C MET A 44 27.43 31.55 -4.06
N ARG A 45 28.29 32.31 -3.37
CA ARG A 45 28.18 32.44 -1.91
C ARG A 45 26.90 33.12 -1.46
N GLU A 46 26.44 34.11 -2.20
CA GLU A 46 25.18 34.80 -1.89
C GLU A 46 23.98 33.87 -2.09
N VAL A 47 23.84 33.28 -3.28
CA VAL A 47 22.68 32.43 -3.61
C VAL A 47 22.65 31.15 -2.77
N VAL A 48 23.80 30.52 -2.52
CA VAL A 48 23.88 29.31 -1.66
C VAL A 48 23.75 29.68 -0.18
N GLY A 49 24.16 30.89 0.22
CA GLY A 49 24.02 31.39 1.59
C GLY A 49 22.56 31.62 2.00
N ASP A 50 21.68 31.92 1.05
CA ASP A 50 20.25 32.13 1.30
C ASP A 50 19.40 30.85 1.23
N ARG A 51 20.05 29.67 1.11
CA ARG A 51 19.40 28.37 0.91
C ARG A 51 19.87 27.35 1.95
N THR A 52 19.06 26.32 2.18
CA THR A 52 19.43 25.23 3.09
C THR A 52 20.32 24.20 2.40
N VAL A 53 21.12 23.44 3.16
CA VAL A 53 22.00 22.43 2.56
C VAL A 53 21.22 21.34 1.81
N ASP A 54 20.07 20.95 2.35
CA ASP A 54 19.21 19.91 1.77
C ASP A 54 18.63 20.38 0.43
N GLU A 55 18.20 21.64 0.34
CA GLU A 55 17.66 22.23 -0.89
C GLU A 55 18.74 22.34 -1.98
N VAL A 56 19.94 22.76 -1.61
CA VAL A 56 21.09 22.88 -2.53
C VAL A 56 21.49 21.51 -3.07
N ILE A 57 21.41 20.45 -2.26
CA ILE A 57 21.76 19.07 -2.67
C ILE A 57 20.65 18.42 -3.52
N THR A 58 19.38 18.66 -3.21
CA THR A 58 18.26 17.89 -3.77
C THR A 58 17.54 18.59 -4.92
N VAL A 59 16.65 19.54 -4.62
CA VAL A 59 15.65 20.06 -5.56
C VAL A 59 15.97 21.46 -6.07
N GLY A 60 16.59 22.32 -5.26
CA GLY A 60 16.79 23.74 -5.56
C GLY A 60 17.90 24.05 -6.58
N ARG A 61 18.50 23.04 -7.21
CA ARG A 61 19.68 23.20 -8.08
C ARG A 61 19.37 24.09 -9.29
N GLN A 62 18.25 23.84 -9.96
CA GLN A 62 17.85 24.58 -11.15
C GLN A 62 17.52 26.04 -10.83
N ASP A 63 16.87 26.28 -9.69
CA ASP A 63 16.53 27.63 -9.23
C ASP A 63 17.80 28.42 -8.86
N ILE A 64 18.74 27.77 -8.16
CA ILE A 64 20.06 28.35 -7.85
C ILE A 64 20.82 28.68 -9.14
N GLU A 65 20.84 27.78 -10.12
CA GLU A 65 21.51 28.00 -11.41
C GLU A 65 20.92 29.19 -12.17
N SER A 66 19.58 29.29 -12.19
CA SER A 66 18.85 30.39 -12.84
C SER A 66 19.10 31.73 -12.14
N GLU A 67 18.97 31.77 -10.82
CA GLU A 67 19.21 32.97 -10.02
C GLU A 67 20.67 33.43 -10.12
N ALA A 68 21.61 32.49 -10.03
CA ALA A 68 23.03 32.76 -10.17
C ALA A 68 23.37 33.29 -11.56
N LEU A 69 22.77 32.74 -12.63
CA LEU A 69 22.94 33.23 -14.00
C LEU A 69 22.52 34.70 -14.12
N ILE A 70 21.33 35.05 -13.61
CA ILE A 70 20.80 36.42 -13.65
C ILE A 70 21.73 37.39 -12.91
N LYS A 71 22.11 37.07 -11.67
CA LYS A 71 23.00 37.92 -10.85
C LYS A 71 24.39 38.05 -11.46
N MET A 72 24.97 36.97 -11.98
CA MET A 72 26.28 37.03 -12.65
C MET A 72 26.23 37.85 -13.94
N GLN A 73 25.14 37.78 -14.72
CA GLN A 73 24.95 38.61 -15.92
C GLN A 73 24.80 40.09 -15.57
N GLU A 74 24.08 40.42 -14.49
CA GLU A 74 23.97 41.78 -13.99
C GLU A 74 25.33 42.37 -13.60
N LEU A 75 26.13 41.61 -12.84
CA LEU A 75 27.48 42.02 -12.46
C LEU A 75 28.43 42.10 -13.66
N SER A 76 28.34 41.18 -14.62
CA SER A 76 29.11 41.24 -15.87
C SER A 76 28.89 42.56 -16.61
N ARG A 77 27.63 42.99 -16.75
CA ARG A 77 27.27 44.26 -17.37
C ARG A 77 27.78 45.45 -16.57
N LYS A 78 27.66 45.40 -15.24
CA LYS A 78 28.10 46.49 -14.34
C LYS A 78 29.61 46.73 -14.40
N TYR A 79 30.40 45.67 -14.52
CA TYR A 79 31.86 45.75 -14.65
C TYR A 79 32.34 45.85 -16.10
N GLU A 80 31.41 45.98 -17.06
CA GLU A 80 31.69 46.11 -18.50
C GLU A 80 32.67 45.07 -19.05
N MET A 81 32.61 43.83 -18.58
CA MET A 81 33.67 42.85 -18.85
C MET A 81 33.66 42.25 -20.27
N GLY A 82 32.68 42.60 -21.11
CA GLY A 82 32.60 42.17 -22.51
C GLY A 82 32.29 40.68 -22.74
N PHE A 83 31.80 39.95 -21.72
CA PHE A 83 31.34 38.57 -21.88
C PHE A 83 29.85 38.39 -21.59
N SER A 84 29.22 37.48 -22.33
CA SER A 84 27.89 36.96 -22.06
C SER A 84 28.00 35.60 -21.40
N ILE A 85 27.31 35.40 -20.28
CA ILE A 85 27.24 34.12 -19.59
C ILE A 85 26.04 33.37 -20.18
N ASP A 86 26.30 32.20 -20.76
CA ASP A 86 25.28 31.41 -21.44
C ASP A 86 24.62 30.45 -20.44
N GLN A 87 25.40 29.80 -19.59
CA GLN A 87 24.89 28.85 -18.60
C GLN A 87 25.78 28.75 -17.36
N VAL A 88 25.14 28.51 -16.22
CA VAL A 88 25.78 28.12 -14.96
C VAL A 88 25.22 26.75 -14.58
N GLN A 89 26.09 25.81 -14.25
CA GLN A 89 25.70 24.45 -13.86
C GLN A 89 26.38 24.03 -12.56
N LEU A 90 25.61 23.49 -11.62
CA LEU A 90 26.10 22.88 -10.39
C LEU A 90 26.49 21.42 -10.66
N LYS A 91 27.73 21.05 -10.29
CA LYS A 91 28.25 19.68 -10.48
C LYS A 91 27.93 18.78 -9.30
N ASN A 92 28.84 18.66 -8.35
CA ASN A 92 28.68 17.85 -7.16
C ASN A 92 28.66 18.78 -5.96
N ILE A 93 27.69 18.55 -5.08
CA ILE A 93 27.61 19.24 -3.79
C ILE A 93 27.72 18.17 -2.74
N ASN A 94 28.83 18.17 -2.02
CA ASN A 94 29.10 17.19 -0.99
C ASN A 94 29.41 17.90 0.34
N PRO A 95 28.93 17.36 1.46
CA PRO A 95 29.44 17.75 2.77
C PRO A 95 30.96 17.51 2.85
N PRO A 96 31.70 18.32 3.61
CA PRO A 96 33.11 18.07 3.88
C PRO A 96 33.33 16.67 4.48
N VAL A 97 34.44 16.03 4.10
CA VAL A 97 34.81 14.67 4.55
C VAL A 97 34.69 14.47 6.08
N PRO A 98 35.09 15.43 6.95
CA PRO A 98 34.99 15.25 8.39
C PRO A 98 33.55 15.11 8.93
N VAL A 99 32.54 15.68 8.25
CA VAL A 99 31.15 15.72 8.72
C VAL A 99 30.22 14.78 7.96
N GLN A 100 30.72 14.15 6.90
CA GLN A 100 29.93 13.29 6.02
C GLN A 100 29.36 12.07 6.77
N ALA A 101 30.13 11.47 7.70
CA ALA A 101 29.68 10.33 8.50
C ALA A 101 28.46 10.70 9.37
N SER A 102 28.55 11.80 10.11
CA SER A 102 27.45 12.27 10.97
C SER A 102 26.23 12.72 10.17
N PHE A 103 26.42 13.32 9.00
CA PHE A 103 25.31 13.69 8.12
C PHE A 103 24.56 12.46 7.60
N ASN A 104 25.31 11.42 7.19
CA ASN A 104 24.73 10.15 6.76
C ASN A 104 23.99 9.45 7.91
N GLU A 105 24.54 9.48 9.12
CA GLU A 105 23.91 8.92 10.31
C GLU A 105 22.57 9.60 10.64
N VAL A 106 22.51 10.94 10.60
CA VAL A 106 21.26 11.68 10.83
C VAL A 106 20.22 11.36 9.76
N ASN A 107 20.63 11.24 8.49
CA ASN A 107 19.72 10.86 7.42
C ASN A 107 19.22 9.42 7.56
N GLN A 108 20.09 8.49 7.94
CA GLN A 108 19.71 7.12 8.24
C GLN A 108 18.72 7.07 9.40
N ALA A 109 18.97 7.80 10.50
CA ALA A 109 18.05 7.87 11.63
C ALA A 109 16.68 8.46 11.25
N LYS A 110 16.65 9.50 10.40
CA LYS A 110 15.40 10.05 9.85
C LYS A 110 14.65 8.99 9.02
N GLN A 111 15.35 8.26 8.15
CA GLN A 111 14.75 7.21 7.33
C GLN A 111 14.23 6.05 8.19
N GLU A 112 14.98 5.63 9.20
CA GLU A 112 14.56 4.59 10.15
C GLU A 112 13.33 5.03 10.94
N LYS A 113 13.27 6.29 11.41
CA LYS A 113 12.09 6.86 12.05
C LYS A 113 10.88 6.80 11.12
N GLU A 114 11.00 7.27 9.88
CA GLU A 114 9.89 7.24 8.92
C GLU A 114 9.46 5.81 8.58
N LYS A 115 10.42 4.89 8.46
CA LYS A 115 10.15 3.46 8.28
C LYS A 115 9.33 2.90 9.44
N LEU A 116 9.75 3.14 10.68
CA LEU A 116 9.03 2.69 11.88
C LEU A 116 7.61 3.26 11.96
N ILE A 117 7.42 4.55 11.63
CA ILE A 117 6.10 5.18 11.57
C ILE A 117 5.22 4.49 10.52
N ASN A 118 5.78 4.21 9.34
CA ASN A 118 5.04 3.55 8.26
C ASN A 118 4.70 2.08 8.59
N GLU A 119 5.59 1.36 9.27
CA GLU A 119 5.32 0.01 9.78
C GLU A 119 4.21 0.03 10.84
N ALA A 120 4.28 0.93 11.82
CA ALA A 120 3.22 1.08 12.83
C ALA A 120 1.86 1.43 12.20
N ARG A 121 1.84 2.33 11.21
CA ARG A 121 0.63 2.66 10.45
C ARG A 121 0.10 1.47 9.65
N ARG A 122 0.98 0.67 9.03
CA ARG A 122 0.59 -0.56 8.32
C ARG A 122 -0.08 -1.54 9.27
N ASP A 123 0.50 -1.76 10.44
CA ASP A 123 -0.04 -2.70 11.43
C ASP A 123 -1.39 -2.21 11.98
N TYR A 124 -1.49 -0.93 12.31
CA TYR A 124 -2.75 -0.29 12.71
C TYR A 124 -3.84 -0.46 11.64
N ASN A 125 -3.51 -0.14 10.39
CA ASN A 125 -4.44 -0.25 9.25
C ASN A 125 -4.76 -1.70 8.87
N LYS A 126 -4.02 -2.69 9.37
CA LYS A 126 -4.30 -4.10 9.16
C LYS A 126 -5.21 -4.65 10.25
N ILE A 127 -4.87 -4.38 11.52
CA ILE A 127 -5.54 -4.99 12.67
C ILE A 127 -6.93 -4.41 12.90
N ILE A 128 -7.07 -3.07 12.86
CA ILE A 128 -8.35 -2.42 13.18
C ILE A 128 -9.45 -2.75 12.15
N PRO A 129 -9.22 -2.63 10.83
CA PRO A 129 -10.24 -2.97 9.85
C PRO A 129 -10.58 -4.46 9.83
N LEU A 130 -9.60 -5.33 10.07
CA LEU A 130 -9.83 -6.78 10.16
C LEU A 130 -10.76 -7.09 11.35
N ALA A 131 -10.47 -6.55 12.53
CA ALA A 131 -11.29 -6.75 13.72
C ALA A 131 -12.71 -6.20 13.55
N LEU A 132 -12.87 -5.03 12.91
CA LEU A 132 -14.18 -4.47 12.57
C LEU A 132 -14.94 -5.35 11.57
N GLY A 133 -14.23 -5.87 10.56
CA GLY A 133 -14.78 -6.79 9.56
C GLY A 133 -15.27 -8.09 10.19
N GLU A 134 -14.49 -8.69 11.09
CA GLU A 134 -14.85 -9.89 11.84
C GLU A 134 -16.07 -9.65 12.75
N LYS A 135 -16.09 -8.53 13.48
CA LYS A 135 -17.23 -8.12 14.31
C LYS A 135 -18.51 -8.03 13.47
N ASP A 136 -18.46 -7.32 12.35
CA ASP A 136 -19.62 -7.15 11.48
C ASP A 136 -20.02 -8.46 10.78
N GLN A 137 -19.05 -9.31 10.41
CA GLN A 137 -19.32 -10.64 9.87
C GLN A 137 -20.07 -11.51 10.88
N GLN A 138 -19.66 -11.51 12.15
CA GLN A 138 -20.30 -12.28 13.20
C GLN A 138 -21.74 -11.81 13.45
N ILE A 139 -21.98 -10.49 13.47
CA ILE A 139 -23.34 -9.93 13.59
C ILE A 139 -24.20 -10.37 12.40
N ARG A 140 -23.70 -10.23 11.16
CA ARG A 140 -24.43 -10.64 9.95
C ARG A 140 -24.72 -12.13 9.92
N GLN A 141 -23.81 -12.98 10.39
CA GLN A 141 -24.03 -14.42 10.51
C GLN A 141 -25.13 -14.73 11.53
N ALA A 142 -25.14 -14.05 12.69
CA ALA A 142 -26.18 -14.21 13.70
C ALA A 142 -27.56 -13.77 13.18
N ASP A 143 -27.63 -12.63 12.48
CA ASP A 143 -28.86 -12.16 11.84
C ASP A 143 -29.35 -13.11 10.74
N GLY A 144 -28.43 -13.62 9.91
CA GLY A 144 -28.74 -14.63 8.90
C GLY A 144 -29.31 -15.90 9.52
N TYR A 145 -28.71 -16.38 10.63
CA TYR A 145 -29.22 -17.54 11.36
C TYR A 145 -30.61 -17.29 11.96
N ARG A 146 -30.82 -16.13 12.59
CA ARG A 146 -32.12 -15.72 13.12
C ARG A 146 -33.19 -15.72 12.02
N LEU A 147 -32.90 -15.07 10.90
CA LEU A 147 -33.83 -14.98 9.76
C LEU A 147 -34.13 -16.37 9.19
N LYS A 148 -33.10 -17.21 9.02
CA LYS A 148 -33.24 -18.60 8.59
C LYS A 148 -34.19 -19.37 9.51
N ARG A 149 -34.00 -19.28 10.83
CA ARG A 149 -34.82 -19.99 11.82
C ARG A 149 -36.28 -19.54 11.80
N ILE A 150 -36.53 -18.23 11.64
CA ILE A 150 -37.90 -17.70 11.52
C ILE A 150 -38.55 -18.20 10.24
N ASN A 151 -37.86 -18.13 9.11
CA ASN A 151 -38.37 -18.58 7.82
C ASN A 151 -38.63 -20.09 7.77
N GLU A 152 -37.74 -20.90 8.36
CA GLU A 152 -37.94 -22.35 8.52
C GLU A 152 -39.20 -22.64 9.34
N ALA A 153 -39.33 -22.02 10.51
CA ALA A 153 -40.51 -22.21 11.36
C ALA A 153 -41.81 -21.78 10.67
N GLN A 154 -41.79 -20.66 9.94
CA GLN A 154 -42.96 -20.17 9.21
C GLN A 154 -43.30 -21.04 8.00
N GLY A 155 -42.29 -21.56 7.31
CA GLY A 155 -42.44 -22.56 6.25
C GLY A 155 -43.04 -23.87 6.77
N ASP A 156 -42.56 -24.36 7.91
CA ASP A 156 -43.07 -25.57 8.56
C ASP A 156 -44.52 -25.41 9.00
N VAL A 157 -44.88 -24.27 9.60
CA VAL A 157 -46.27 -23.95 9.98
C VAL A 157 -47.16 -23.85 8.74
N SER A 158 -46.70 -23.18 7.68
CA SER A 158 -47.45 -23.07 6.42
C SER A 158 -47.70 -24.45 5.79
N ARG A 159 -46.66 -25.29 5.74
CA ARG A 159 -46.74 -26.67 5.26
C ARG A 159 -47.70 -27.51 6.11
N PHE A 160 -47.64 -27.39 7.42
CA PHE A 160 -48.52 -28.10 8.34
C PHE A 160 -49.98 -27.69 8.16
N ASN A 161 -50.27 -26.38 8.09
CA ASN A 161 -51.62 -25.87 7.90
C ASN A 161 -52.23 -26.32 6.55
N ALA A 162 -51.42 -26.31 5.47
CA ALA A 162 -51.85 -26.83 4.17
C ALA A 162 -52.20 -28.33 4.23
N LEU A 163 -51.37 -29.13 4.91
CA LEU A 163 -51.65 -30.56 5.10
C LEU A 163 -52.90 -30.79 5.97
N TYR A 164 -53.08 -30.00 7.03
CA TYR A 164 -54.22 -30.10 7.93
C TYR A 164 -55.55 -29.78 7.22
N ALA A 165 -55.56 -28.76 6.35
CA ALA A 165 -56.73 -28.43 5.55
C ALA A 165 -57.17 -29.58 4.63
N GLU A 166 -56.23 -30.28 3.98
CA GLU A 166 -56.52 -31.45 3.16
C GLU A 166 -56.92 -32.68 4.00
N TYR A 167 -56.30 -32.83 5.18
CA TYR A 167 -56.67 -33.88 6.12
C TYR A 167 -58.14 -33.79 6.57
N LEU A 168 -58.64 -32.57 6.84
CA LEU A 168 -60.04 -32.34 7.20
C LEU A 168 -61.01 -32.75 6.09
N LYS A 169 -60.65 -32.57 4.81
CA LYS A 169 -61.48 -32.97 3.67
C LYS A 169 -61.52 -34.50 3.51
N ALA A 170 -60.38 -35.18 3.65
CA ALA A 170 -60.28 -36.61 3.43
C ALA A 170 -59.23 -37.28 4.35
N PRO A 171 -59.63 -37.73 5.56
CA PRO A 171 -58.69 -38.22 6.57
C PRO A 171 -57.96 -39.51 6.18
N ALA A 172 -58.66 -40.47 5.56
CA ALA A 172 -58.12 -41.82 5.29
C ALA A 172 -57.01 -41.81 4.22
N VAL A 173 -57.23 -41.08 3.11
CA VAL A 173 -56.26 -40.97 2.01
C VAL A 173 -55.04 -40.14 2.42
N THR A 174 -55.22 -39.08 3.21
CA THR A 174 -54.11 -38.22 3.66
C THR A 174 -53.17 -38.96 4.60
N LYS A 175 -53.69 -39.74 5.57
CA LYS A 175 -52.84 -40.59 6.44
C LYS A 175 -52.04 -41.63 5.66
N ARG A 176 -52.71 -42.31 4.72
CA ARG A 176 -52.07 -43.34 3.89
C ARG A 176 -50.96 -42.73 3.03
N ARG A 177 -51.20 -41.55 2.45
CA ARG A 177 -50.21 -40.81 1.65
C ARG A 177 -48.99 -40.42 2.48
N VAL A 178 -49.19 -39.77 3.62
CA VAL A 178 -48.09 -39.36 4.51
C VAL A 178 -47.24 -40.57 4.92
N TYR A 179 -47.88 -41.69 5.28
CA TYR A 179 -47.17 -42.93 5.62
C TYR A 179 -46.33 -43.49 4.46
N ILE A 180 -46.86 -43.49 3.23
CA ILE A 180 -46.12 -43.98 2.07
C ILE A 180 -44.97 -43.02 1.73
N GLU A 181 -45.17 -41.70 1.78
CA GLU A 181 -44.13 -40.70 1.52
C GLU A 181 -43.00 -40.75 2.59
N THR A 182 -43.34 -40.91 3.87
CA THR A 182 -42.33 -41.09 4.93
C THR A 182 -41.58 -42.40 4.79
N MET A 183 -42.28 -43.51 4.50
CA MET A 183 -41.61 -44.78 4.24
C MET A 183 -40.72 -44.71 2.99
N GLN A 184 -41.14 -44.04 1.92
CA GLN A 184 -40.34 -43.87 0.71
C GLN A 184 -39.07 -43.04 0.94
N SER A 185 -39.09 -42.10 1.89
CA SER A 185 -37.93 -41.26 2.22
C SER A 185 -36.99 -41.89 3.25
N VAL A 186 -37.51 -42.75 4.14
CA VAL A 186 -36.73 -43.43 5.19
C VAL A 186 -36.18 -44.76 4.70
N LEU A 187 -36.94 -45.56 3.94
CA LEU A 187 -36.52 -46.89 3.47
C LEU A 187 -35.20 -46.92 2.68
N PRO A 188 -34.88 -45.94 1.81
CA PRO A 188 -33.59 -45.92 1.11
C PRO A 188 -32.38 -45.64 2.01
N LYS A 189 -32.60 -45.10 3.22
CA LYS A 189 -31.54 -44.78 4.19
C LYS A 189 -31.25 -45.95 5.14
N ILE A 190 -31.96 -47.08 4.99
CA ILE A 190 -31.80 -48.27 5.83
C ILE A 190 -31.00 -49.29 5.02
N ASP A 191 -29.74 -49.54 5.40
CA ASP A 191 -28.81 -50.43 4.69
C ASP A 191 -29.19 -51.92 4.78
N SER A 192 -29.91 -52.35 5.84
CA SER A 192 -30.29 -53.75 6.04
C SER A 192 -31.77 -53.91 6.41
N LYS A 193 -32.56 -54.46 5.49
CA LYS A 193 -33.99 -54.77 5.71
C LYS A 193 -34.15 -56.25 6.03
N ILE A 194 -34.42 -56.58 7.29
CA ILE A 194 -34.77 -57.95 7.72
C ILE A 194 -36.29 -58.04 7.82
N ILE A 195 -36.93 -58.81 6.95
CA ILE A 195 -38.37 -59.05 6.96
C ILE A 195 -38.59 -60.42 7.60
N ILE A 196 -39.26 -60.45 8.75
CA ILE A 196 -39.56 -61.67 9.51
C ILE A 196 -41.06 -61.95 9.39
N ASP A 197 -41.42 -63.17 9.04
CA ASP A 197 -42.83 -63.62 9.01
C ASP A 197 -43.29 -63.99 10.43
N ASN A 198 -44.55 -63.69 10.75
CA ASN A 198 -45.11 -63.78 12.12
C ASN A 198 -45.20 -65.22 12.67
N ASN A 199 -44.77 -66.23 11.91
CA ASN A 199 -44.91 -67.65 12.24
C ASN A 199 -43.57 -68.35 12.56
N LEU A 200 -42.48 -67.61 12.80
CA LEU A 200 -41.16 -68.17 13.14
C LEU A 200 -40.66 -67.65 14.51
N GLU A 201 -40.65 -68.53 15.51
CA GLU A 201 -40.30 -68.23 16.92
C GLU A 201 -38.79 -68.13 17.23
N SER A 202 -37.89 -68.26 16.25
CA SER A 202 -36.47 -68.03 16.53
C SER A 202 -35.69 -67.68 15.28
N ILE A 203 -35.08 -66.50 15.28
CA ILE A 203 -34.06 -66.13 14.31
C ILE A 203 -32.69 -66.21 14.98
N LEU A 204 -31.86 -67.14 14.52
CA LEU A 204 -30.42 -67.10 14.75
C LEU A 204 -29.84 -65.93 13.95
N PRO A 205 -29.16 -64.95 14.59
CA PRO A 205 -28.53 -63.87 13.85
C PRO A 205 -27.33 -64.44 13.09
N LEU A 206 -27.50 -64.65 11.78
CA LEU A 206 -26.37 -64.87 10.88
C LEU A 206 -25.64 -63.55 10.74
N LEU A 207 -24.50 -63.45 11.43
CA LEU A 207 -23.51 -62.40 11.23
C LEU A 207 -22.93 -62.59 9.81
N ASN A 208 -23.48 -61.90 8.82
CA ASN A 208 -22.94 -61.91 7.47
C ASN A 208 -21.67 -61.03 7.44
N ILE A 209 -20.52 -61.68 7.56
CA ILE A 209 -19.21 -61.07 7.26
C ILE A 209 -19.04 -61.10 5.74
N LYS A 210 -19.42 -60.00 5.08
CA LYS A 210 -19.01 -59.59 3.72
C LYS A 210 -19.19 -58.07 3.66
N ASP A 211 -18.23 -57.23 3.30
CA ASP A 211 -17.05 -57.43 2.47
C ASP A 211 -15.84 -56.66 3.04
N GLY A 212 -14.74 -57.38 3.23
CA GLY A 212 -13.41 -56.79 3.25
C GLY A 212 -12.88 -56.70 1.81
N GLN A 213 -13.04 -55.55 1.18
CA GLN A 213 -12.19 -55.06 0.09
C GLN A 213 -11.64 -53.71 0.61
N GLY A 214 -10.34 -53.47 0.79
CA GLY A 214 -9.20 -54.03 0.08
C GLY A 214 -8.68 -53.05 -0.96
N GLU A 215 -8.37 -51.80 -0.57
CA GLU A 215 -7.50 -50.87 -1.31
C GLU A 215 -6.71 -50.08 -0.24
N GLY A 216 -5.38 -49.96 -0.22
CA GLY A 216 -4.41 -50.19 -1.28
C GLY A 216 -3.96 -48.86 -1.90
N GLN A 217 -2.99 -48.21 -1.23
CA GLN A 217 -2.27 -46.95 -1.57
C GLN A 217 -2.92 -45.63 -1.16
#